data_AF-A0A6F8EW04-F1
#
_entry.id   AF-A0A6F8EW04-F1
#
_cell.length_a   1.000
_cell.length_b   1.000
_cell.length_c   1.000
_cell.angle_alpha   90.00
_cell.angle_beta   90.00
_cell.angle_gamma   90.00
#
_symmetry.space_group_name_H-M   'P 1'
#
loop_
_entity.id
_entity.type
_entity.pdbx_description
1 polymer ?
#
loop_
_entity_poly.entity_id
_entity_poly.type
_entity_poly.pdbx_seq_one_letter_code
_entity_poly.pdbx_strand_id
1 'polypeptide(L)'
;MVTPLQSLRLPIGHPLVEILCDLSLESKDKDKDKPAFNEESPIHFKKEVSEEDKIKFKQAFRVFHAIVNNETSLRYLSDENQKFIEDLVQAEKITNELVEKTLEIVSYSDVDVDFEAFENVMLNVDNTAVGLKSYSQSQLLDLDGGYWDLWVPSSSKESVTFRFDNLSKDHKNKEENFYAHSSLKDLDKTGIVAIDFGTKSTTAIYMNKNGRYCLLSIGGDVDTDGLEKYENPTIVEFRHKEKFLKDYNALSHHPFTDKQDMEVAYEAQKYFTSAQGNDLYRFFSKLKQWAGADEKQNFRDFNEDFSLESFAHCMDFNPIEIYAYYIGHCINNMHNGVFLKYFLSYPIKYEKSQAEKIRESFEKGLKKSLPRHVFDDEKTAKNFKVELRVSLARMPLAL
;
A
#
# COMPACT_ATOMS: atom_id res chain seq x y z
N MET A 1 15.11 19.08 14.88
CA MET A 1 15.85 17.89 15.33
C MET A 1 15.09 16.68 14.80
N VAL A 2 15.79 15.68 14.27
CA VAL A 2 15.17 14.40 13.89
C VAL A 2 15.03 13.60 15.19
N THR A 3 13.81 13.17 15.52
CA THR A 3 13.54 12.41 16.75
C THR A 3 13.52 10.92 16.40
N PRO A 4 14.27 10.08 17.12
CA PRO A 4 14.13 8.63 17.04
C PRO A 4 12.68 8.19 17.24
N LEU A 5 12.22 7.26 16.41
CA LEU A 5 10.92 6.62 16.53
C LEU A 5 11.06 5.41 17.48
N GLN A 6 10.96 5.67 18.79
CA GLN A 6 10.95 4.60 19.81
C GLN A 6 9.64 3.82 19.84
N SER A 7 8.55 4.46 19.42
CA SER A 7 7.25 3.86 19.28
C SER A 7 6.47 4.51 18.13
N LEU A 8 5.53 3.76 17.57
CA LEU A 8 4.64 4.21 16.52
C LEU A 8 3.20 4.15 17.01
N ARG A 9 2.56 5.31 17.12
CA ARG A 9 1.16 5.41 17.49
C ARG A 9 0.28 5.54 16.25
N LEU A 10 -0.62 4.58 16.04
CA LEU A 10 -1.48 4.50 14.86
C LEU A 10 -2.96 4.57 15.23
N PRO A 11 -3.82 5.19 14.41
CA PRO A 11 -5.27 4.97 14.50
C PRO A 11 -5.58 3.48 14.38
N ILE A 12 -6.52 2.98 15.18
CA ILE A 12 -6.78 1.53 15.27
C ILE A 12 -7.24 0.89 13.94
N GLY A 13 -7.85 1.69 13.06
CA GLY A 13 -8.26 1.26 11.73
C GLY A 13 -7.19 1.43 10.64
N HIS A 14 -5.96 1.83 11.00
CA HIS A 14 -4.87 1.93 10.03
C HIS A 14 -4.39 0.52 9.61
N PRO A 15 -4.19 0.22 8.32
CA PRO A 15 -3.84 -1.14 7.87
C PRO A 15 -2.53 -1.68 8.46
N LEU A 16 -1.55 -0.80 8.73
CA LEU A 16 -0.32 -1.21 9.41
C LEU A 16 -0.55 -1.78 10.82
N VAL A 17 -1.68 -1.51 11.48
CA VAL A 17 -2.04 -2.13 12.78
C VAL A 17 -2.16 -3.65 12.65
N GLU A 18 -2.79 -4.15 11.58
CA GLU A 18 -2.91 -5.60 11.30
C GLU A 18 -1.54 -6.22 11.15
N ILE A 19 -0.71 -5.67 10.27
CA ILE A 19 0.66 -6.13 10.01
C ILE A 19 1.48 -6.18 11.31
N LEU A 20 1.42 -5.13 12.13
CA LEU A 20 2.20 -5.06 13.37
C LEU A 20 1.68 -6.01 14.47
N CYS A 21 0.37 -6.27 14.52
CA CYS A 21 -0.19 -7.29 15.40
C CYS A 21 0.28 -8.69 14.99
N ASP A 22 0.32 -8.97 13.68
CA ASP A 22 0.81 -10.25 13.17
C ASP A 22 2.30 -10.46 13.49
N LEU A 23 3.14 -9.43 13.28
CA LEU A 23 4.56 -9.49 13.67
C LEU A 23 4.75 -9.71 15.18
N SER A 24 3.93 -9.08 16.02
CA SER A 24 3.96 -9.27 17.48
C SER A 24 3.64 -10.71 17.90
N LEU A 25 2.86 -11.43 17.09
CA LEU A 25 2.48 -12.83 17.31
C LEU A 25 3.51 -13.82 16.76
N GLU A 26 4.21 -13.46 15.68
CA GLU A 26 5.25 -14.28 15.04
C GLU A 26 6.53 -14.39 15.86
N SER A 27 6.83 -13.41 16.73
CA SER A 27 8.01 -13.39 17.61
C SER A 27 8.00 -14.46 18.73
N LYS A 28 7.10 -15.45 18.66
CA LYS A 28 7.00 -16.57 19.61
C LYS A 28 8.10 -17.60 19.41
N ASP A 29 8.66 -18.08 20.53
CA ASP A 29 9.24 -19.42 20.61
C ASP A 29 8.12 -20.44 20.29
N LYS A 30 8.29 -21.22 19.21
CA LYS A 30 7.30 -22.18 18.68
C LYS A 30 6.91 -23.33 19.63
N ASP A 31 7.42 -23.35 20.86
CA ASP A 31 7.33 -24.49 21.78
C ASP A 31 6.46 -24.29 23.02
N LYS A 32 5.71 -23.18 23.16
CA LYS A 32 4.75 -23.04 24.28
C LYS A 32 3.37 -22.54 23.88
N ASP A 33 2.42 -23.44 24.12
CA ASP A 33 0.99 -23.24 24.33
C ASP A 33 0.11 -22.78 23.15
N LYS A 34 -1.05 -23.45 23.06
CA LYS A 34 -2.19 -23.01 22.25
C LYS A 34 -2.52 -21.57 22.63
N PRO A 35 -2.88 -20.70 21.66
CA PRO A 35 -3.26 -19.33 21.98
C PRO A 35 -4.43 -19.35 22.98
N ALA A 36 -4.28 -18.63 24.09
CA ALA A 36 -5.34 -18.47 25.10
C ALA A 36 -6.54 -17.68 24.56
N PHE A 37 -6.33 -16.97 23.45
CA PHE A 37 -7.24 -16.02 22.82
C PHE A 37 -7.19 -16.25 21.30
N ASN A 38 -8.31 -16.54 20.63
CA ASN A 38 -8.37 -16.73 19.18
C ASN A 38 -9.25 -15.66 18.53
N GLU A 39 -8.66 -14.85 17.64
CA GLU A 39 -9.34 -13.79 16.90
C GLU A 39 -10.45 -14.32 15.98
N GLU A 40 -10.35 -15.56 15.48
CA GLU A 40 -11.33 -16.17 14.59
C GLU A 40 -12.63 -16.62 15.29
N SER A 41 -12.69 -16.50 16.62
CA SER A 41 -13.87 -16.89 17.39
C SER A 41 -15.07 -16.01 17.03
N PRO A 42 -16.28 -16.57 16.82
CA PRO A 42 -17.45 -15.76 16.47
C PRO A 42 -17.78 -14.74 17.58
N ILE A 43 -17.69 -13.45 17.26
CA ILE A 43 -18.07 -12.37 18.18
C ILE A 43 -19.56 -12.06 18.02
N HIS A 44 -20.34 -12.26 19.08
CA HIS A 44 -21.76 -11.94 19.10
C HIS A 44 -21.99 -10.56 19.73
N PHE A 45 -22.58 -9.63 18.98
CA PHE A 45 -22.91 -8.29 19.48
C PHE A 45 -24.38 -8.21 19.91
N LYS A 46 -24.67 -7.35 20.90
CA LYS A 46 -26.05 -6.94 21.17
C LYS A 46 -26.60 -6.10 20.01
N LYS A 47 -27.94 -6.05 19.90
CA LYS A 47 -28.63 -5.36 18.80
C LYS A 47 -28.41 -3.84 18.83
N GLU A 48 -28.18 -3.27 20.02
CA GLU A 48 -27.92 -1.83 20.17
C GLU A 48 -26.53 -1.36 19.71
N VAL A 49 -25.60 -2.28 19.42
CA VAL A 49 -24.24 -1.91 18.98
C VAL A 49 -24.28 -1.51 17.51
N SER A 50 -23.74 -0.34 17.20
CA SER A 50 -23.68 0.19 15.82
C SER A 50 -22.71 -0.62 14.95
N GLU A 51 -22.88 -0.60 13.62
CA GLU A 51 -21.92 -1.27 12.70
C GLU A 51 -20.51 -0.65 12.79
N GLU A 52 -20.43 0.67 13.02
CA GLU A 52 -19.15 1.36 13.22
C GLU A 52 -18.43 0.83 14.47
N ASP A 53 -19.15 0.72 15.59
CA ASP A 53 -18.60 0.21 16.85
C ASP A 53 -18.21 -1.27 16.75
N LYS A 54 -18.94 -2.07 15.97
CA LYS A 54 -18.56 -3.46 15.69
C LYS A 54 -17.23 -3.55 14.95
N ILE A 55 -17.00 -2.67 13.97
CA ILE A 55 -15.74 -2.62 13.22
C ILE A 55 -14.60 -2.21 14.14
N LYS A 56 -14.76 -1.11 14.89
CA LYS A 56 -13.76 -0.62 15.85
C LYS A 56 -13.44 -1.66 16.92
N PHE A 57 -14.46 -2.35 17.45
CA PHE A 57 -14.26 -3.41 18.42
C PHE A 57 -13.43 -4.55 17.84
N LYS A 58 -13.71 -5.02 16.62
CA LYS A 58 -12.92 -6.08 15.99
C LYS A 58 -11.44 -5.68 15.83
N GLN A 59 -11.19 -4.43 15.44
CA GLN A 59 -9.83 -3.89 15.33
C GLN A 59 -9.14 -3.85 16.70
N ALA A 60 -9.83 -3.42 17.76
CA ALA A 60 -9.32 -3.44 19.13
C ALA A 60 -9.10 -4.84 19.68
N PHE A 61 -9.99 -5.77 19.33
CA PHE A 61 -9.92 -7.16 19.74
C PHE A 61 -8.68 -7.86 19.17
N ARG A 62 -8.31 -7.55 17.92
CA ARG A 62 -7.03 -7.97 17.32
C ARG A 62 -5.82 -7.44 18.09
N VAL A 63 -5.85 -6.18 18.51
CA VAL A 63 -4.78 -5.62 19.35
C VAL A 63 -4.68 -6.37 20.68
N PHE A 64 -5.80 -6.70 21.33
CA PHE A 64 -5.78 -7.56 22.52
C PHE A 64 -5.26 -8.96 22.24
N HIS A 65 -5.57 -9.54 21.07
CA HIS A 65 -4.97 -10.81 20.66
C HIS A 65 -3.44 -10.73 20.66
N ALA A 66 -2.87 -9.67 20.09
CA ALA A 66 -1.42 -9.44 20.11
C ALA A 66 -0.89 -9.26 21.54
N ILE A 67 -1.50 -8.40 22.35
CA ILE A 67 -1.05 -8.10 23.72
C ILE A 67 -1.03 -9.35 24.60
N VAL A 68 -2.13 -10.11 24.63
CA VAL A 68 -2.28 -11.27 25.53
C VAL A 68 -1.34 -12.41 25.13
N ASN A 69 -1.02 -12.52 23.84
CA ASN A 69 -0.18 -13.59 23.32
C ASN A 69 1.30 -13.21 23.23
N ASN A 70 1.69 -12.01 23.66
CA ASN A 70 3.08 -11.55 23.68
C ASN A 70 3.50 -11.23 25.12
N GLU A 71 4.43 -12.02 25.68
CA GLU A 71 4.86 -11.89 27.08
C GLU A 71 5.46 -10.50 27.40
N THR A 72 6.14 -9.86 26.44
CA THR A 72 6.68 -8.52 26.60
C THR A 72 5.56 -7.49 26.70
N SER A 73 4.53 -7.62 25.86
CA SER A 73 3.36 -6.74 25.84
C SER A 73 2.55 -6.85 27.13
N LEU A 74 2.40 -8.07 27.67
CA LEU A 74 1.71 -8.31 28.94
C LEU A 74 2.31 -7.54 30.13
N ARG A 75 3.63 -7.25 30.10
CA ARG A 75 4.30 -6.48 31.18
C ARG A 75 3.80 -5.05 31.29
N TYR A 76 3.20 -4.53 30.23
CA TYR A 76 2.64 -3.19 30.18
C TYR A 76 1.16 -3.14 30.59
N LEU A 77 0.50 -4.30 30.75
CA LEU A 77 -0.91 -4.39 31.07
C LEU A 77 -1.14 -4.61 32.58
N SER A 78 -2.03 -3.85 33.20
CA SER A 78 -2.38 -4.01 34.63
C SER A 78 -3.13 -5.32 34.89
N ASP A 79 -3.04 -5.84 36.12
CA ASP A 79 -3.81 -7.04 36.55
C ASP A 79 -5.32 -6.86 36.35
N GLU A 80 -5.84 -5.64 36.57
CA GLU A 80 -7.25 -5.31 36.34
C GLU A 80 -7.64 -5.43 34.86
N ASN A 81 -6.76 -4.99 33.96
CA ASN A 81 -6.99 -5.06 32.51
C ASN A 81 -6.80 -6.47 31.98
N GLN A 82 -5.84 -7.25 32.52
CA GLN A 82 -5.70 -8.66 32.19
C GLN A 82 -7.00 -9.42 32.53
N LYS A 83 -7.51 -9.23 33.74
CA LYS A 83 -8.79 -9.81 34.17
C LYS A 83 -9.96 -9.35 33.28
N PHE A 84 -9.99 -8.08 32.89
CA PHE A 84 -11.01 -7.60 31.97
C PHE A 84 -10.97 -8.33 30.61
N ILE A 85 -9.78 -8.57 30.05
CA ILE A 85 -9.66 -9.29 28.78
C ILE A 85 -10.10 -10.75 28.94
N GLU A 86 -9.76 -11.42 30.06
CA GLU A 86 -10.27 -12.76 30.36
C GLU A 86 -11.80 -12.80 30.44
N ASP A 87 -12.41 -11.84 31.14
CA ASP A 87 -13.87 -11.71 31.24
C ASP A 87 -14.50 -11.41 29.87
N LEU A 88 -13.82 -10.62 29.02
CA LEU A 88 -14.27 -10.28 27.67
C LEU A 88 -14.34 -11.52 26.76
N VAL A 89 -13.40 -12.45 26.87
CA VAL A 89 -13.41 -13.72 26.11
C VAL A 89 -14.61 -14.59 26.48
N GLN A 90 -15.02 -14.56 27.75
CA GLN A 90 -16.16 -15.34 28.24
C GLN A 90 -17.50 -14.64 28.03
N ALA A 91 -17.50 -13.40 27.53
CA ALA A 91 -18.72 -12.63 27.35
C ALA A 91 -19.59 -13.24 26.23
N GLU A 92 -20.79 -13.69 26.58
CA GLU A 92 -21.74 -14.23 25.59
C GLU A 92 -22.12 -13.21 24.52
N LYS A 93 -22.19 -11.92 24.89
CA LYS A 93 -22.53 -10.82 23.98
C LYS A 93 -21.77 -9.55 24.32
N ILE A 94 -21.24 -8.90 23.30
CA ILE A 94 -20.58 -7.61 23.39
C ILE A 94 -21.61 -6.47 23.46
N THR A 95 -21.47 -5.60 24.44
CA THR A 95 -22.29 -4.41 24.69
C THR A 95 -21.53 -3.13 24.32
N ASN A 96 -22.20 -1.99 24.21
CA ASN A 96 -21.52 -0.70 23.98
C ASN A 96 -20.49 -0.37 25.07
N GLU A 97 -20.79 -0.68 26.33
CA GLU A 97 -19.86 -0.49 27.45
C GLU A 97 -18.59 -1.33 27.30
N LEU A 98 -18.72 -2.59 26.84
CA LEU A 98 -17.56 -3.43 26.54
C LEU A 98 -16.76 -2.90 25.36
N VAL A 99 -17.42 -2.34 24.34
CA VAL A 99 -16.73 -1.70 23.21
C VAL A 99 -15.92 -0.49 23.67
N GLU A 100 -16.56 0.44 24.40
CA GLU A 100 -15.92 1.66 24.90
C GLU A 100 -14.72 1.32 25.79
N LYS A 101 -14.89 0.39 26.74
CA LYS A 101 -13.80 -0.02 27.64
C LYS A 101 -12.66 -0.73 26.91
N THR A 102 -12.96 -1.53 25.89
CA THR A 102 -11.93 -2.19 25.06
C THR A 102 -11.11 -1.15 24.31
N LEU A 103 -11.77 -0.19 23.65
CA LEU A 103 -11.10 0.90 22.94
C LEU A 103 -10.28 1.78 23.89
N GLU A 104 -10.81 2.06 25.09
CA GLU A 104 -10.12 2.82 26.12
C GLU A 104 -8.81 2.13 26.52
N ILE A 105 -8.85 0.83 26.87
CA ILE A 105 -7.66 0.07 27.26
C ILE A 105 -6.63 0.05 26.14
N VAL A 106 -7.03 -0.22 24.89
CA VAL A 106 -6.12 -0.20 23.74
C VAL A 106 -5.44 1.17 23.58
N SER A 107 -6.14 2.27 23.85
CA SER A 107 -5.63 3.64 23.66
C SER A 107 -4.40 4.01 24.50
N TYR A 108 -4.16 3.28 25.59
CA TYR A 108 -3.01 3.48 26.47
C TYR A 108 -2.19 2.20 26.66
N SER A 109 -2.51 1.13 25.94
CA SER A 109 -1.72 -0.11 25.94
C SER A 109 -0.65 -0.06 24.86
N ASP A 110 0.50 -0.67 25.19
CA ASP A 110 1.63 -0.81 24.30
C ASP A 110 1.69 -2.25 23.75
N VAL A 111 1.92 -2.39 22.46
CA VAL A 111 2.16 -3.68 21.79
C VAL A 111 3.64 -3.75 21.43
N ASP A 112 4.32 -4.78 21.90
CA ASP A 112 5.71 -5.06 21.55
C ASP A 112 5.81 -5.69 20.17
N VAL A 113 6.70 -5.17 19.34
CA VAL A 113 7.01 -5.69 18.01
C VAL A 113 8.52 -5.87 17.91
N ASP A 114 8.94 -7.06 17.48
CA ASP A 114 10.35 -7.34 17.27
C ASP A 114 10.97 -6.34 16.28
N PHE A 115 12.10 -5.75 16.68
CA PHE A 115 12.77 -4.70 15.93
C PHE A 115 13.22 -5.18 14.55
N GLU A 116 13.84 -6.36 14.46
CA GLU A 116 14.37 -6.93 13.20
C GLU A 116 13.21 -7.30 12.26
N ALA A 117 12.12 -7.85 12.80
CA ALA A 117 10.92 -8.20 12.03
C ALA A 117 10.25 -6.95 11.44
N PHE A 118 10.10 -5.89 12.24
CA PHE A 118 9.56 -4.62 11.76
C PHE A 118 10.47 -3.96 10.72
N GLU A 119 11.79 -3.93 10.96
CA GLU A 119 12.77 -3.43 9.99
C GLU A 119 12.60 -4.16 8.65
N ASN A 120 12.56 -5.49 8.67
CA ASN A 120 12.46 -6.30 7.46
C ASN A 120 11.16 -6.01 6.68
N VAL A 121 10.01 -5.88 7.36
CA VAL A 121 8.75 -5.51 6.69
C VAL A 121 8.85 -4.14 6.04
N MET A 122 9.36 -3.14 6.77
CA MET A 122 9.45 -1.77 6.26
C MET A 122 10.45 -1.62 5.10
N LEU A 123 11.54 -2.39 5.09
CA LEU A 123 12.48 -2.41 3.96
C LEU A 123 11.92 -3.07 2.70
N ASN A 124 10.88 -3.91 2.83
CA ASN A 124 10.28 -4.68 1.74
C ASN A 124 8.90 -4.19 1.31
N VAL A 125 8.33 -3.15 1.92
CA VAL A 125 6.95 -2.73 1.64
C VAL A 125 6.68 -2.45 0.16
N ASP A 126 7.61 -1.79 -0.55
CA ASP A 126 7.46 -1.54 -1.98
C ASP A 126 7.80 -2.77 -2.86
N ASN A 127 8.59 -3.70 -2.32
CA ASN A 127 8.78 -5.01 -2.95
C ASN A 127 7.49 -5.82 -2.92
N THR A 128 6.79 -5.82 -1.79
CA THR A 128 5.50 -6.48 -1.61
C THR A 128 4.45 -5.82 -2.49
N ALA A 129 4.32 -4.48 -2.45
CA ALA A 129 3.29 -3.76 -3.19
C ALA A 129 3.45 -3.85 -4.71
N VAL A 130 4.66 -3.60 -5.23
CA VAL A 130 4.87 -3.45 -6.69
C VAL A 130 6.13 -4.10 -7.23
N GLY A 131 6.86 -4.88 -6.41
CA GLY A 131 8.03 -5.63 -6.86
C GLY A 131 9.31 -4.82 -6.99
N LEU A 132 9.39 -3.63 -6.39
CA LEU A 132 10.65 -2.87 -6.34
C LEU A 132 11.72 -3.60 -5.53
N LYS A 133 12.99 -3.25 -5.76
CA LYS A 133 14.10 -3.78 -4.95
C LYS A 133 13.95 -3.29 -3.50
N SER A 134 14.20 -4.18 -2.54
CA SER A 134 14.21 -3.85 -1.12
C SER A 134 15.20 -2.74 -0.80
N TYR A 135 14.86 -1.92 0.18
CA TYR A 135 15.69 -0.83 0.66
C TYR A 135 16.90 -1.36 1.46
N SER A 136 17.98 -0.57 1.52
CA SER A 136 19.09 -0.86 2.43
C SER A 136 18.72 -0.46 3.86
N GLN A 137 19.33 -1.10 4.86
CA GLN A 137 19.08 -0.79 6.29
C GLN A 137 19.30 0.69 6.63
N SER A 138 20.29 1.33 5.99
CA SER A 138 20.54 2.76 6.11
C SER A 138 19.32 3.63 5.78
N GLN A 139 18.39 3.14 4.95
CA GLN A 139 17.15 3.85 4.63
C GLN A 139 16.25 4.02 5.86
N LEU A 140 16.27 3.12 6.83
CA LEU A 140 15.44 3.20 8.04
C LEU A 140 16.22 3.67 9.27
N LEU A 141 17.52 3.33 9.34
CA LEU A 141 18.35 3.48 10.54
C LEU A 141 19.26 4.73 10.53
N ASP A 142 19.46 5.39 9.38
CA ASP A 142 20.26 6.62 9.33
C ASP A 142 19.42 7.87 9.62
N LEU A 143 20.05 8.88 10.23
CA LEU A 143 19.42 10.16 10.58
C LEU A 143 18.82 10.92 9.38
N ASP A 144 19.47 10.80 8.22
CA ASP A 144 19.03 11.43 6.97
C ASP A 144 18.13 10.50 6.13
N GLY A 145 17.90 9.28 6.62
CA GLY A 145 16.94 8.34 6.08
C GLY A 145 15.56 8.53 6.70
N GLY A 146 14.91 7.41 6.96
CA GLY A 146 13.56 7.24 7.44
C GLY A 146 12.56 6.88 6.35
N TYR A 147 11.32 6.61 6.75
CA TYR A 147 10.25 6.18 5.84
C TYR A 147 9.06 7.14 5.87
N TRP A 148 8.40 7.33 4.72
CA TRP A 148 7.26 8.25 4.60
C TRP A 148 6.05 7.83 5.43
N ASP A 149 5.74 6.53 5.43
CA ASP A 149 4.53 6.00 6.08
C ASP A 149 4.65 5.89 7.61
N LEU A 150 5.85 6.09 8.15
CA LEU A 150 6.09 6.15 9.60
C LEU A 150 5.84 7.55 10.17
N TRP A 151 5.67 8.55 9.32
CA TRP A 151 5.26 9.88 9.74
C TRP A 151 3.73 9.92 9.83
N VAL A 152 3.18 9.61 11.00
CA VAL A 152 1.72 9.58 11.22
C VAL A 152 1.30 10.64 12.25
N PRO A 153 0.37 11.57 11.93
CA PRO A 153 -0.18 12.48 12.91
C PRO A 153 -1.02 11.71 13.95
N SER A 154 -0.57 11.62 15.20
CA SER A 154 -1.31 10.93 16.26
C SER A 154 -2.16 11.91 17.08
N SER A 155 -3.50 11.84 16.98
CA SER A 155 -4.38 12.58 17.89
C SER A 155 -5.73 11.92 18.18
N SER A 156 -5.96 10.66 17.78
CA SER A 156 -7.23 9.96 18.06
C SER A 156 -7.18 9.25 19.41
N LYS A 157 -8.30 9.30 20.15
CA LYS A 157 -8.55 8.39 21.29
C LYS A 157 -8.62 6.92 20.86
N GLU A 158 -8.96 6.67 19.61
CA GLU A 158 -8.99 5.35 18.97
C GLU A 158 -7.63 5.08 18.29
N SER A 159 -6.61 4.83 19.09
CA SER A 159 -5.26 4.54 18.62
C SER A 159 -4.61 3.43 19.43
N VAL A 160 -3.52 2.88 18.93
CA VAL A 160 -2.67 1.90 19.61
C VAL A 160 -1.22 2.34 19.46
N THR A 161 -0.40 2.06 20.47
CA THR A 161 1.04 2.32 20.43
C THR A 161 1.79 1.01 20.23
N PHE A 162 2.61 0.94 19.19
CA PHE A 162 3.56 -0.14 18.97
C PHE A 162 4.94 0.30 19.43
N ARG A 163 5.61 -0.54 20.22
CA ARG A 163 6.98 -0.32 20.68
C ARG A 163 7.94 -1.20 19.89
N PHE A 164 9.12 -0.67 19.67
CA PHE A 164 10.21 -1.39 19.02
C PHE A 164 11.37 -1.52 20.00
N ASP A 165 11.12 -2.22 21.12
CA ASP A 165 12.11 -2.30 22.17
C ASP A 165 13.36 -3.04 21.62
N ASN A 166 14.43 -2.28 21.37
CA ASN A 166 15.67 -2.78 20.81
C ASN A 166 16.41 -3.59 21.88
N LEU A 167 16.13 -4.90 21.98
CA LEU A 167 16.91 -5.82 22.79
C LEU A 167 18.31 -5.94 22.16
N SER A 168 19.22 -5.06 22.56
CA SER A 168 20.59 -5.00 22.07
C SER A 168 21.25 -6.39 22.08
N LYS A 169 21.61 -6.89 20.90
CA LYS A 169 22.40 -8.13 20.72
C LYS A 169 23.89 -7.87 20.47
N ASP A 170 24.32 -6.61 20.31
CA ASP A 170 25.68 -6.29 19.83
C ASP A 170 26.60 -5.75 20.94
N HIS A 171 27.89 -6.09 20.87
CA HIS A 171 28.91 -5.78 21.89
C HIS A 171 29.24 -4.27 22.04
N LYS A 172 28.57 -3.40 21.29
CA LYS A 172 28.88 -1.96 21.17
C LYS A 172 27.89 -1.02 21.89
N ASN A 173 26.81 -1.51 22.51
CA ASN A 173 25.83 -0.69 23.24
C ASN A 173 25.35 0.56 22.47
N LYS A 174 25.27 0.49 21.13
CA LYS A 174 24.74 1.60 20.32
C LYS A 174 23.28 1.31 20.04
N GLU A 175 22.40 2.15 20.58
CA GLU A 175 20.95 2.04 20.40
C GLU A 175 20.61 2.36 18.94
N GLU A 176 20.16 1.36 18.18
CA GLU A 176 19.63 1.54 16.83
C GLU A 176 18.19 2.02 16.94
N ASN A 177 17.83 2.97 16.09
CA ASN A 177 16.55 3.66 16.15
C ASN A 177 15.98 3.80 14.74
N PHE A 178 14.66 3.67 14.62
CA PHE A 178 13.96 4.02 13.40
C PHE A 178 13.77 5.53 13.29
N TYR A 179 13.64 6.01 12.05
CA TYR A 179 13.36 7.42 11.78
C TYR A 179 12.15 7.56 10.86
N ALA A 180 11.28 8.52 11.17
CA ALA A 180 10.22 8.95 10.27
C ALA A 180 10.74 10.08 9.36
N HIS A 181 10.40 10.03 8.08
CA HIS A 181 10.85 11.03 7.11
C HIS A 181 9.67 11.68 6.39
N SER A 182 9.66 13.01 6.35
CA SER A 182 8.61 13.73 5.64
C SER A 182 8.85 13.70 4.15
N SER A 183 7.92 13.13 3.39
CA SER A 183 7.96 13.12 1.91
C SER A 183 7.99 14.51 1.28
N LEU A 184 7.60 15.55 2.01
CA LEU A 184 7.72 16.95 1.57
C LEU A 184 9.17 17.37 1.31
N LYS A 185 10.14 16.71 1.95
CA LYS A 185 11.57 16.93 1.71
C LYS A 185 12.07 16.30 0.42
N ASP A 186 11.35 15.31 -0.10
CA ASP A 186 11.69 14.55 -1.30
C ASP A 186 10.91 14.97 -2.55
N LEU A 187 10.16 16.07 -2.46
CA LEU A 187 9.43 16.63 -3.59
C LEU A 187 10.39 17.09 -4.69
N ASP A 188 10.23 16.53 -5.89
CA ASP A 188 10.82 17.11 -7.08
C ASP A 188 9.96 18.30 -7.55
N LYS A 189 10.51 19.51 -7.36
CA LYS A 189 9.82 20.76 -7.68
C LYS A 189 9.78 21.05 -9.18
N THR A 190 10.65 20.43 -9.96
CA THR A 190 10.85 20.71 -11.39
C THR A 190 10.65 19.52 -12.30
N GLY A 191 10.79 18.30 -11.74
CA GLY A 191 10.67 17.05 -12.44
C GLY A 191 9.29 16.87 -13.06
N ILE A 192 9.31 16.33 -14.27
CA ILE A 192 8.12 15.97 -15.02
C ILE A 192 8.28 14.50 -15.40
N VAL A 193 7.20 13.74 -15.21
CA VAL A 193 7.09 12.38 -15.71
C VAL A 193 6.29 12.44 -17.01
N ALA A 194 6.84 11.93 -18.10
CA ALA A 194 6.11 11.77 -19.36
C ALA A 194 5.77 10.29 -19.56
N ILE A 195 4.49 10.00 -19.76
CA ILE A 195 3.94 8.65 -19.90
C ILE A 195 3.31 8.53 -21.27
N ASP A 196 3.78 7.57 -22.07
CA ASP A 196 3.15 7.14 -23.30
C ASP A 196 2.34 5.87 -23.05
N PHE A 197 1.04 6.03 -22.79
CA PHE A 197 0.11 4.91 -22.59
C PHE A 197 -0.25 4.31 -23.95
N GLY A 198 0.53 3.34 -24.44
CA GLY A 198 0.33 2.69 -25.72
C GLY A 198 -0.60 1.48 -25.67
N THR A 199 -0.99 0.98 -26.85
CA THR A 199 -1.92 -0.16 -26.97
C THR A 199 -1.25 -1.49 -26.59
N LYS A 200 0.02 -1.66 -26.94
CA LYS A 200 0.78 -2.89 -26.65
C LYS A 200 1.69 -2.70 -25.45
N SER A 201 2.38 -1.57 -25.40
CA SER A 201 3.33 -1.21 -24.36
C SER A 201 3.09 0.21 -23.87
N THR A 202 3.50 0.47 -22.64
CA THR A 202 3.53 1.77 -21.99
C THR A 202 4.97 2.13 -21.66
N THR A 203 5.40 3.32 -22.06
CA THR A 203 6.72 3.83 -21.71
C THR A 203 6.55 5.01 -20.77
N ALA A 204 7.39 5.10 -19.73
CA ALA A 204 7.45 6.29 -18.89
C ALA A 204 8.90 6.76 -18.77
N ILE A 205 9.10 8.07 -18.82
CA ILE A 205 10.39 8.72 -18.66
C ILE A 205 10.27 9.81 -17.60
N TYR A 206 11.29 9.91 -16.75
CA TYR A 206 11.39 10.94 -15.72
C TYR A 206 12.84 11.42 -15.62
N MET A 207 13.05 12.59 -15.02
CA MET A 207 14.39 13.08 -14.72
C MET A 207 14.69 12.79 -13.25
N ASN A 208 15.81 12.13 -12.95
CA ASN A 208 16.21 11.87 -11.58
C ASN A 208 16.85 13.12 -10.92
N LYS A 209 17.13 13.03 -9.62
CA LYS A 209 17.77 14.09 -8.81
C LYS A 209 19.12 14.57 -9.38
N ASN A 210 19.78 13.77 -10.20
CA ASN A 210 21.06 14.10 -10.85
C ASN A 210 20.90 14.73 -12.25
N GLY A 211 19.67 15.04 -12.66
CA GLY A 211 19.37 15.65 -13.96
C GLY A 211 19.45 14.68 -15.14
N ARG A 212 19.50 13.36 -14.90
CA ARG A 212 19.53 12.35 -15.97
C ARG A 212 18.13 11.84 -16.25
N TYR A 213 17.83 11.66 -17.54
CA TYR A 213 16.60 10.99 -17.96
C TYR A 213 16.68 9.49 -17.69
N CYS A 214 15.67 8.97 -17.02
CA CYS A 214 15.50 7.56 -16.67
C CYS A 214 14.23 7.04 -17.33
N LEU A 215 14.33 5.88 -17.97
CA LEU A 215 13.18 5.12 -18.47
C LEU A 215 12.72 4.14 -17.40
N LEU A 216 11.40 4.00 -17.24
CA LEU A 216 10.80 3.07 -16.30
C LEU A 216 10.70 1.66 -16.90
N SER A 217 11.14 0.66 -16.14
CA SER A 217 10.87 -0.75 -16.38
C SER A 217 10.16 -1.33 -15.16
N ILE A 218 9.04 -2.02 -15.37
CA ILE A 218 8.17 -2.58 -14.33
C ILE A 218 8.21 -4.10 -14.43
N GLY A 219 8.94 -4.75 -13.52
CA GLY A 219 9.12 -6.20 -13.52
C GLY A 219 9.96 -6.74 -14.68
N GLY A 220 10.62 -5.86 -15.43
CA GLY A 220 11.55 -6.26 -16.49
C GLY A 220 12.87 -6.75 -15.89
N ASP A 221 13.46 -7.76 -16.52
CA ASP A 221 14.78 -8.24 -16.12
C ASP A 221 15.84 -7.15 -16.40
N VAL A 222 16.55 -6.76 -15.35
CA VAL A 222 17.58 -5.72 -15.37
C VAL A 222 18.69 -6.07 -16.37
N ASP A 223 18.96 -7.38 -16.50
CA ASP A 223 20.01 -7.95 -17.35
C ASP A 223 19.58 -8.11 -18.81
N THR A 224 18.32 -7.81 -19.15
CA THR A 224 17.89 -7.78 -20.56
C THR A 224 18.59 -6.64 -21.29
N ASP A 225 19.31 -6.96 -22.35
CA ASP A 225 19.97 -6.00 -23.22
C ASP A 225 18.97 -5.31 -24.17
N GLY A 226 19.12 -4.00 -24.35
CA GLY A 226 18.34 -3.20 -25.29
C GLY A 226 17.30 -2.26 -24.66
N LEU A 227 16.65 -1.46 -25.50
CA LEU A 227 15.62 -0.50 -25.09
C LEU A 227 14.24 -1.13 -24.89
N GLU A 228 14.05 -2.34 -25.41
CA GLU A 228 12.76 -3.04 -25.38
C GLU A 228 12.29 -3.30 -23.94
N LYS A 229 13.20 -3.45 -22.97
CA LYS A 229 12.85 -3.62 -21.54
C LYS A 229 12.13 -2.43 -20.90
N TYR A 230 12.15 -1.27 -21.56
CA TYR A 230 11.43 -0.08 -21.12
C TYR A 230 10.05 0.06 -21.79
N GLU A 231 9.71 -0.85 -22.71
CA GLU A 231 8.38 -0.96 -23.30
C GLU A 231 7.50 -1.89 -22.46
N ASN A 232 7.09 -1.41 -21.29
CA ASN A 232 6.29 -2.19 -20.34
C ASN A 232 4.99 -2.69 -21.00
N PRO A 233 4.71 -4.01 -21.05
CA PRO A 233 3.46 -4.50 -21.62
C PRO A 233 2.24 -3.83 -20.97
N THR A 234 1.28 -3.39 -21.77
CA THR A 234 0.05 -2.75 -21.27
C THR A 234 -0.96 -3.83 -20.86
N ILE A 235 -0.63 -4.56 -19.80
CA ILE A 235 -1.37 -5.72 -19.30
C ILE A 235 -1.51 -5.67 -17.78
N VAL A 236 -2.65 -6.14 -17.29
CA VAL A 236 -2.96 -6.36 -15.87
C VAL A 236 -3.37 -7.82 -15.68
N GLU A 237 -2.95 -8.46 -14.60
CA GLU A 237 -3.41 -9.76 -14.15
C GLU A 237 -4.28 -9.61 -12.88
N PHE A 238 -5.46 -10.24 -12.89
CA PHE A 238 -6.34 -10.33 -11.73
C PHE A 238 -6.09 -11.67 -11.01
N ARG A 239 -5.70 -11.61 -9.74
CA ARG A 239 -5.43 -12.81 -8.90
C ARG A 239 -6.42 -12.92 -7.75
N HIS A 240 -6.50 -11.87 -6.92
CA HIS A 240 -7.42 -11.77 -5.79
C HIS A 240 -8.04 -10.37 -5.76
N LYS A 241 -8.96 -10.09 -6.69
CA LYS A 241 -9.49 -8.75 -6.96
C LYS A 241 -10.08 -8.10 -5.71
N GLU A 242 -10.93 -8.81 -4.97
CA GLU A 242 -11.60 -8.26 -3.78
C GLU A 242 -10.62 -7.97 -2.65
N LYS A 243 -9.61 -8.83 -2.45
CA LYS A 243 -8.55 -8.59 -1.47
C LYS A 243 -7.73 -7.35 -1.85
N PHE A 244 -7.28 -7.27 -3.11
CA PHE A 244 -6.56 -6.10 -3.61
C PHE A 244 -7.37 -4.82 -3.42
N LEU A 245 -8.67 -4.82 -3.75
CA LEU A 245 -9.51 -3.63 -3.62
C LEU A 245 -9.73 -3.22 -2.17
N LYS A 246 -9.85 -4.18 -1.24
CA LYS A 246 -9.90 -3.88 0.19
C LYS A 246 -8.62 -3.19 0.63
N ASP A 247 -7.46 -3.73 0.27
CA ASP A 247 -6.14 -3.22 0.68
C ASP A 247 -5.85 -1.86 0.00
N TYR A 248 -6.13 -1.74 -1.29
CA TYR A 248 -6.01 -0.49 -2.07
C TYR A 248 -6.89 0.62 -1.49
N ASN A 249 -8.11 0.29 -1.03
CA ASN A 249 -9.03 1.30 -0.47
C ASN A 249 -8.83 1.57 1.03
N ALA A 250 -7.97 0.81 1.72
CA ALA A 250 -7.69 1.00 3.15
C ALA A 250 -7.06 2.37 3.45
N LEU A 251 -6.30 2.94 2.51
CA LEU A 251 -5.75 4.28 2.59
C LEU A 251 -6.07 5.09 1.34
N SER A 252 -6.22 6.42 1.49
CA SER A 252 -6.36 7.32 0.34
C SER A 252 -5.06 7.50 -0.45
N HIS A 253 -3.92 7.21 0.19
CA HIS A 253 -2.57 7.48 -0.29
C HIS A 253 -1.63 6.39 0.21
N HIS A 254 -0.76 5.90 -0.67
CA HIS A 254 0.26 4.89 -0.40
C HIS A 254 -0.29 3.65 0.36
N PRO A 255 -1.30 2.94 -0.20
CA PRO A 255 -1.88 1.77 0.46
C PRO A 255 -0.89 0.59 0.50
N PHE A 256 -0.99 -0.23 1.56
CA PHE A 256 -0.24 -1.47 1.74
C PHE A 256 -0.88 -2.60 0.91
N THR A 257 -0.67 -2.57 -0.41
CA THR A 257 -1.13 -3.62 -1.32
C THR A 257 -0.12 -4.76 -1.44
N ASP A 258 -0.53 -5.88 -2.03
CA ASP A 258 0.35 -7.00 -2.36
C ASP A 258 0.26 -7.30 -3.86
N LYS A 259 1.41 -7.34 -4.54
CA LYS A 259 1.50 -7.71 -5.96
C LYS A 259 0.98 -9.12 -6.22
N GLN A 260 0.94 -10.01 -5.22
CA GLN A 260 0.34 -11.33 -5.39
C GLN A 260 -1.18 -11.28 -5.59
N ASP A 261 -1.85 -10.17 -5.28
CA ASP A 261 -3.29 -10.01 -5.52
C ASP A 261 -3.62 -9.43 -6.89
N MET A 262 -2.73 -8.62 -7.46
CA MET A 262 -2.81 -8.10 -8.83
C MET A 262 -1.40 -7.80 -9.35
N GLU A 263 -1.09 -8.11 -10.61
CA GLU A 263 0.19 -7.75 -11.23
C GLU A 263 -0.01 -6.98 -12.53
N VAL A 264 1.06 -6.32 -13.00
CA VAL A 264 1.06 -5.56 -14.25
C VAL A 264 2.33 -5.81 -15.07
N ALA A 265 2.31 -5.36 -16.33
CA ALA A 265 3.48 -5.29 -17.19
C ALA A 265 4.21 -6.64 -17.35
N TYR A 266 5.54 -6.68 -17.15
CA TYR A 266 6.32 -7.88 -17.44
C TYR A 266 5.98 -9.04 -16.50
N GLU A 267 5.64 -8.76 -15.23
CA GLU A 267 5.24 -9.80 -14.28
C GLU A 267 3.94 -10.48 -14.74
N ALA A 268 2.91 -9.71 -15.09
CA ALA A 268 1.69 -10.25 -15.67
C ALA A 268 1.92 -10.92 -17.05
N GLN A 269 2.78 -10.37 -17.90
CA GLN A 269 3.09 -10.92 -19.23
C GLN A 269 3.76 -12.29 -19.15
N LYS A 270 4.61 -12.52 -18.14
CA LYS A 270 5.28 -13.80 -17.88
C LYS A 270 4.25 -14.92 -17.72
N TYR A 271 3.25 -14.71 -16.86
CA TYR A 271 2.20 -15.70 -16.61
C TYR A 271 1.21 -15.80 -17.78
N PHE A 272 0.91 -14.67 -18.44
CA PHE A 272 0.03 -14.65 -19.61
C PHE A 272 0.54 -15.56 -20.75
N THR A 273 1.86 -15.57 -20.97
CA THR A 273 2.48 -16.38 -22.03
C THR A 273 2.31 -17.89 -21.80
N SER A 274 2.24 -18.31 -20.53
CA SER A 274 2.02 -19.71 -20.14
C SER A 274 0.55 -20.07 -19.88
N ALA A 275 -0.35 -19.09 -19.79
CA ALA A 275 -1.75 -19.30 -19.42
C ALA A 275 -2.51 -20.09 -20.49
N GLN A 276 -3.41 -20.97 -20.06
CA GLN A 276 -4.20 -21.84 -20.94
C GLN A 276 -5.67 -21.87 -20.52
N GLY A 277 -6.56 -22.12 -21.48
CA GLY A 277 -7.99 -22.27 -21.21
C GLY A 277 -8.58 -21.06 -20.48
N ASN A 278 -9.26 -21.30 -19.37
CA ASN A 278 -9.95 -20.26 -18.63
C ASN A 278 -9.00 -19.28 -17.93
N ASP A 279 -7.74 -19.64 -17.67
CA ASP A 279 -6.78 -18.73 -17.03
C ASP A 279 -6.47 -17.50 -17.88
N LEU A 280 -6.70 -17.56 -19.20
CA LEU A 280 -6.56 -16.41 -20.09
C LEU A 280 -7.49 -15.25 -19.69
N TYR A 281 -8.65 -15.54 -19.07
CA TYR A 281 -9.58 -14.53 -18.58
C TYR A 281 -9.09 -13.81 -17.31
N ARG A 282 -7.95 -14.20 -16.74
CA ARG A 282 -7.28 -13.45 -15.65
C ARG A 282 -6.52 -12.22 -16.16
N PHE A 283 -6.25 -12.15 -17.46
CA PHE A 283 -5.36 -11.14 -18.02
C PHE A 283 -6.09 -10.13 -18.89
N PHE A 284 -5.77 -8.85 -18.71
CA PHE A 284 -6.32 -7.76 -19.49
C PHE A 284 -5.23 -6.96 -20.21
N SER A 285 -4.91 -7.37 -21.45
CA SER A 285 -3.90 -6.73 -22.31
C SER A 285 -4.46 -5.67 -23.27
N LYS A 286 -5.78 -5.45 -23.25
CA LYS A 286 -6.50 -4.57 -24.17
C LYS A 286 -7.01 -3.29 -23.49
N LEU A 287 -6.37 -2.85 -22.40
CA LEU A 287 -6.78 -1.69 -21.59
C LEU A 287 -7.14 -0.45 -22.44
N LYS A 288 -6.22 -0.05 -23.33
CA LYS A 288 -6.43 1.10 -24.21
C LYS A 288 -7.55 0.86 -25.23
N GLN A 289 -7.67 -0.36 -25.77
CA GLN A 289 -8.74 -0.68 -26.73
C GLN A 289 -10.11 -0.67 -26.05
N TRP A 290 -10.21 -1.18 -24.83
CA TRP A 290 -11.43 -1.13 -24.03
C TRP A 290 -11.87 0.30 -23.73
N ALA A 291 -10.92 1.20 -23.42
CA ALA A 291 -11.22 2.61 -23.26
C ALA A 291 -11.79 3.28 -24.53
N GLY A 292 -11.43 2.78 -25.71
CA GLY A 292 -11.94 3.28 -26.99
C GLY A 292 -13.22 2.60 -27.48
N ALA A 293 -13.38 1.29 -27.22
CA ALA A 293 -14.53 0.50 -27.64
C ALA A 293 -15.76 0.73 -26.75
N ASP A 294 -15.53 1.04 -25.46
CA ASP A 294 -16.59 1.26 -24.47
C ASP A 294 -17.58 0.09 -24.37
N GLU A 295 -17.05 -1.13 -24.31
CA GLU A 295 -17.83 -2.36 -24.20
C GLU A 295 -17.61 -3.04 -22.84
N LYS A 296 -18.65 -3.69 -22.32
CA LYS A 296 -18.57 -4.57 -21.15
C LYS A 296 -17.68 -5.78 -21.47
N GLN A 297 -16.87 -6.20 -20.51
CA GLN A 297 -15.96 -7.35 -20.64
C GLN A 297 -16.13 -8.30 -19.46
N ASN A 298 -15.83 -9.59 -19.65
CA ASN A 298 -15.86 -10.57 -18.58
C ASN A 298 -14.45 -11.09 -18.32
N PHE A 299 -14.13 -11.22 -17.04
CA PHE A 299 -12.84 -11.68 -16.53
C PHE A 299 -13.09 -12.66 -15.40
N ARG A 300 -12.00 -13.20 -14.87
CA ARG A 300 -11.99 -13.93 -13.63
C ARG A 300 -10.73 -13.59 -12.85
N ASP A 301 -10.75 -13.84 -11.56
CA ASP A 301 -9.52 -13.96 -10.78
C ASP A 301 -9.29 -15.44 -10.41
N PHE A 302 -8.49 -15.74 -9.39
CA PHE A 302 -8.30 -17.13 -8.94
C PHE A 302 -9.54 -17.75 -8.29
N ASN A 303 -10.44 -16.91 -7.76
CA ASN A 303 -11.56 -17.33 -6.93
C ASN A 303 -12.88 -17.28 -7.71
N GLU A 304 -13.14 -16.19 -8.43
CA GLU A 304 -14.45 -15.91 -9.02
C GLU A 304 -14.40 -15.24 -10.39
N ASP A 305 -15.44 -15.48 -11.18
CA ASP A 305 -15.69 -14.77 -12.44
C ASP A 305 -16.38 -13.44 -12.13
N PHE A 306 -16.01 -12.38 -12.86
CA PHE A 306 -16.60 -11.05 -12.69
C PHE A 306 -16.75 -10.33 -14.03
N SER A 307 -17.67 -9.38 -14.08
CA SER A 307 -17.81 -8.49 -15.23
C SER A 307 -17.25 -7.11 -14.95
N LEU A 308 -16.51 -6.58 -15.91
CA LEU A 308 -16.09 -5.19 -15.95
C LEU A 308 -17.07 -4.41 -16.84
N GLU A 309 -17.73 -3.41 -16.27
CA GLU A 309 -18.60 -2.50 -17.04
C GLU A 309 -17.83 -1.78 -18.15
N SER A 310 -18.55 -1.14 -19.07
CA SER A 310 -17.88 -0.38 -20.13
C SER A 310 -17.03 0.76 -19.56
N PHE A 311 -16.02 1.22 -20.31
CA PHE A 311 -15.11 2.23 -19.80
C PHE A 311 -15.83 3.51 -19.38
N ALA A 312 -16.88 3.96 -20.06
CA ALA A 312 -17.68 5.12 -19.68
C ALA A 312 -18.42 4.93 -18.33
N HIS A 313 -18.76 3.69 -17.98
CA HIS A 313 -19.56 3.34 -16.79
C HIS A 313 -18.77 2.64 -15.67
N CYS A 314 -17.47 2.37 -15.85
CA CYS A 314 -16.64 1.80 -14.78
C CYS A 314 -16.43 2.84 -13.66
N MET A 315 -17.03 2.59 -12.50
CA MET A 315 -16.96 3.47 -11.32
C MET A 315 -16.20 2.80 -10.17
N ASP A 316 -16.55 1.56 -9.85
CA ASP A 316 -16.04 0.86 -8.65
C ASP A 316 -14.66 0.23 -8.88
N PHE A 317 -14.40 -0.27 -10.09
CA PHE A 317 -13.14 -0.91 -10.45
C PHE A 317 -12.70 -0.48 -11.84
N ASN A 318 -11.50 0.08 -11.93
CA ASN A 318 -10.93 0.59 -13.18
C ASN A 318 -9.48 0.09 -13.35
N PRO A 319 -9.26 -0.93 -14.21
CA PRO A 319 -7.91 -1.47 -14.44
C PRO A 319 -6.89 -0.45 -14.97
N ILE A 320 -7.32 0.63 -15.63
CA ILE A 320 -6.42 1.71 -16.08
C ILE A 320 -5.91 2.53 -14.88
N GLU A 321 -6.78 2.77 -13.90
CA GLU A 321 -6.39 3.40 -12.63
C GLU A 321 -5.38 2.54 -11.88
N ILE A 322 -5.63 1.23 -11.77
CA ILE A 322 -4.71 0.31 -11.08
C ILE A 322 -3.35 0.27 -11.81
N TYR A 323 -3.35 0.19 -13.14
CA TYR A 323 -2.12 0.23 -13.92
C TYR A 323 -1.33 1.54 -13.69
N ALA A 324 -2.03 2.68 -13.62
CA ALA A 324 -1.43 3.97 -13.31
C ALA A 324 -0.90 4.06 -11.87
N TYR A 325 -1.57 3.43 -10.91
CA TYR A 325 -1.07 3.28 -9.53
C TYR A 325 0.28 2.54 -9.52
N TYR A 326 0.40 1.41 -10.22
CA TYR A 326 1.67 0.68 -10.32
C TYR A 326 2.78 1.52 -10.95
N ILE A 327 2.50 2.23 -12.05
CA ILE A 327 3.47 3.17 -12.66
C ILE A 327 3.91 4.22 -11.64
N GLY A 328 2.94 4.84 -10.96
CA GLY A 328 3.18 5.86 -9.97
C GLY A 328 4.02 5.36 -8.81
N HIS A 329 3.73 4.19 -8.27
CA HIS A 329 4.44 3.60 -7.12
C HIS A 329 5.86 3.17 -7.52
N CYS A 330 6.06 2.66 -8.74
CA CYS A 330 7.39 2.35 -9.24
C CYS A 330 8.27 3.60 -9.46
N ILE A 331 7.66 4.75 -9.75
CA ILE A 331 8.36 6.03 -9.95
C ILE A 331 8.58 6.75 -8.62
N ASN A 332 7.54 6.86 -7.79
CA ASN A 332 7.53 7.62 -6.54
C ASN A 332 7.87 6.71 -5.37
N ASN A 333 9.14 6.73 -4.95
CA ASN A 333 9.65 5.86 -3.89
C ASN A 333 10.83 6.55 -3.18
N MET A 334 11.37 5.96 -2.12
CA MET A 334 12.41 6.60 -1.30
C MET A 334 13.69 6.92 -2.10
N HIS A 335 14.00 6.18 -3.17
CA HIS A 335 15.17 6.44 -4.01
C HIS A 335 14.96 7.63 -4.96
N ASN A 336 13.81 7.65 -5.63
CA ASN A 336 13.52 8.63 -6.67
C ASN A 336 12.96 9.95 -6.11
N GLY A 337 12.30 9.89 -4.96
CA GLY A 337 11.53 10.98 -4.40
C GLY A 337 10.10 11.03 -4.96
N VAL A 338 9.50 12.22 -4.91
CA VAL A 338 8.06 12.41 -5.19
C VAL A 338 7.88 13.37 -6.36
N PHE A 339 7.25 12.90 -7.43
CA PHE A 339 6.91 13.69 -8.61
C PHE A 339 5.44 14.12 -8.58
N LEU A 340 5.19 15.39 -8.90
CA LEU A 340 3.83 15.95 -8.87
C LEU A 340 3.30 16.32 -10.26
N LYS A 341 4.13 16.34 -11.31
CA LYS A 341 3.72 16.76 -12.66
C LYS A 341 3.87 15.63 -13.66
N TYR A 342 2.77 15.30 -14.32
CA TYR A 342 2.67 14.20 -15.26
C TYR A 342 2.12 14.67 -16.59
N PHE A 343 2.77 14.27 -17.68
CA PHE A 343 2.27 14.40 -19.04
C PHE A 343 1.87 13.05 -19.57
N LEU A 344 0.60 12.91 -19.91
CA LEU A 344 0.04 11.70 -20.49
C LEU A 344 -0.16 11.87 -21.99
N SER A 345 0.51 11.05 -22.77
CA SER A 345 0.26 10.96 -24.21
C SER A 345 -1.13 10.38 -24.48
N TYR A 346 -1.83 10.90 -25.49
CA TYR A 346 -3.09 10.30 -25.95
C TYR A 346 -3.22 10.34 -27.48
N PRO A 347 -4.00 9.40 -28.07
CA PRO A 347 -4.27 9.42 -29.51
C PRO A 347 -5.21 10.55 -29.89
N ILE A 348 -4.88 11.26 -30.97
CA ILE A 348 -5.72 12.33 -31.54
C ILE A 348 -7.13 11.83 -31.94
N LYS A 349 -7.27 10.54 -32.24
CA LYS A 349 -8.52 9.94 -32.74
C LYS A 349 -9.59 9.70 -31.67
N TYR A 350 -9.25 9.83 -30.39
CA TYR A 350 -10.20 9.56 -29.31
C TYR A 350 -11.15 10.73 -29.12
N GLU A 351 -12.39 10.45 -28.76
CA GLU A 351 -13.29 11.51 -28.34
C GLU A 351 -12.73 12.22 -27.11
N LYS A 352 -13.00 13.52 -27.00
CA LYS A 352 -12.47 14.35 -25.91
C LYS A 352 -12.88 13.79 -24.52
N SER A 353 -14.11 13.31 -24.39
CA SER A 353 -14.64 12.67 -23.18
C SER A 353 -13.86 11.40 -22.80
N GLN A 354 -13.54 10.54 -23.78
CA GLN A 354 -12.77 9.32 -23.55
C GLN A 354 -11.33 9.65 -23.13
N ALA A 355 -10.67 10.58 -23.82
CA ALA A 355 -9.32 11.02 -23.47
C ALA A 355 -9.26 11.63 -22.06
N GLU A 356 -10.27 12.41 -21.69
CA GLU A 356 -10.40 12.99 -20.35
C GLU A 356 -10.62 11.92 -19.28
N LYS A 357 -11.48 10.93 -19.53
CA LYS A 357 -11.69 9.82 -18.58
C LYS A 357 -10.42 8.99 -18.38
N ILE A 358 -9.61 8.78 -19.43
CA ILE A 358 -8.28 8.14 -19.30
C ILE A 358 -7.37 8.99 -18.41
N ARG A 359 -7.31 10.30 -18.66
CA ARG A 359 -6.53 11.25 -17.85
C ARG A 359 -6.95 11.20 -16.37
N GLU A 360 -8.25 11.21 -16.09
CA GLU A 360 -8.80 11.10 -14.73
C GLU A 360 -8.47 9.75 -14.08
N SER A 361 -8.50 8.66 -14.85
CA SER A 361 -8.11 7.32 -14.36
C SER A 361 -6.64 7.31 -13.96
N PHE A 362 -5.76 7.88 -14.79
CA PHE A 362 -4.35 8.06 -14.47
C PHE A 362 -4.15 8.98 -13.27
N GLU A 363 -4.89 10.09 -13.19
CA GLU A 363 -4.84 11.01 -12.07
C GLU A 363 -5.16 10.31 -10.75
N LYS A 364 -6.22 9.51 -10.70
CA LYS A 364 -6.58 8.73 -9.49
C LYS A 364 -5.47 7.76 -9.09
N GLY A 365 -4.97 6.95 -10.03
CA GLY A 365 -3.95 5.94 -9.74
C GLY A 365 -2.62 6.56 -9.32
N LEU A 366 -2.14 7.56 -10.07
CA LEU A 366 -0.91 8.29 -9.72
C LEU A 366 -1.06 9.00 -8.38
N LYS A 367 -2.20 9.65 -8.12
CA LYS A 367 -2.47 10.28 -6.82
C LYS A 367 -2.45 9.29 -5.66
N LYS A 368 -2.97 8.07 -5.89
CA LYS A 368 -2.97 6.99 -4.91
C LYS A 368 -1.56 6.53 -4.54
N SER A 369 -0.64 6.52 -5.52
CA SER A 369 0.77 6.15 -5.29
C SER A 369 1.59 7.20 -4.52
N LEU A 370 1.05 8.40 -4.32
CA LEU A 370 1.78 9.48 -3.66
C LEU A 370 1.57 9.43 -2.13
N PRO A 371 2.59 9.79 -1.34
CA PRO A 371 2.48 9.81 0.12
C PRO A 371 1.50 10.89 0.58
N ARG A 372 0.75 10.59 1.65
CA ARG A 372 -0.33 11.44 2.17
C ARG A 372 0.08 12.90 2.40
N HIS A 373 1.27 13.15 2.93
CA HIS A 373 1.74 14.49 3.31
C HIS A 373 1.72 15.51 2.16
N VAL A 374 1.81 15.05 0.91
CA VAL A 374 1.66 15.89 -0.29
C VAL A 374 0.31 16.63 -0.31
N PHE A 375 -0.71 16.04 0.32
CA PHE A 375 -2.09 16.49 0.28
C PHE A 375 -2.59 17.04 1.62
N ASP A 376 -1.77 17.04 2.67
CA ASP A 376 -2.13 17.64 3.96
C ASP A 376 -2.16 19.19 3.89
N ASP A 377 -1.43 19.79 2.94
CA ASP A 377 -1.45 21.23 2.69
C ASP A 377 -1.93 21.59 1.27
N GLU A 378 -2.81 22.58 1.18
CA GLU A 378 -3.47 22.97 -0.08
C GLU A 378 -2.48 23.47 -1.14
N LYS A 379 -1.34 24.04 -0.73
CA LYS A 379 -0.35 24.61 -1.64
C LYS A 379 0.42 23.51 -2.36
N THR A 380 0.85 22.48 -1.65
CA THR A 380 1.52 21.31 -2.22
C THR A 380 0.54 20.48 -3.04
N ALA A 381 -0.69 20.28 -2.53
CA ALA A 381 -1.74 19.54 -3.24
C ALA A 381 -2.03 20.12 -4.64
N LYS A 382 -2.05 21.46 -4.77
CA LYS A 382 -2.26 22.18 -6.05
C LYS A 382 -1.14 21.97 -7.09
N ASN A 383 0.03 21.48 -6.66
CA ASN A 383 1.13 21.20 -7.58
C ASN A 383 0.97 19.84 -8.28
N PHE A 384 0.17 18.93 -7.72
CA PHE A 384 -0.15 17.66 -8.37
C PHE A 384 -1.03 17.89 -9.60
N LYS A 385 -0.54 17.48 -10.78
CA LYS A 385 -1.21 17.68 -12.06
C LYS A 385 -0.92 16.55 -13.04
N VAL A 386 -1.97 16.08 -13.71
CA VAL A 386 -1.88 15.18 -14.86
C VAL A 386 -2.48 15.89 -16.07
N GLU A 387 -1.64 16.20 -17.06
CA GLU A 387 -2.03 16.94 -18.26
C GLU A 387 -1.93 16.04 -19.50
N LEU A 388 -2.93 16.12 -20.37
CA LEU A 388 -2.89 15.47 -21.67
C LEU A 388 -1.95 16.23 -22.61
N ARG A 389 -1.05 15.49 -23.27
CA ARG A 389 -0.21 15.98 -24.35
C ARG A 389 -0.50 15.18 -25.61
N VAL A 390 -0.68 15.88 -26.71
CA VAL A 390 -0.93 15.22 -28.00
C VAL A 390 0.28 14.36 -28.35
N SER A 391 0.04 13.08 -28.62
CA SER A 391 1.06 12.21 -29.20
C SER A 391 1.34 12.70 -30.62
N LEU A 392 2.37 13.53 -30.78
CA LEU A 392 2.93 13.81 -32.10
C LEU A 392 3.58 12.50 -32.56
N ALA A 393 3.10 11.94 -33.66
CA ALA A 393 3.68 10.75 -34.26
C ALA A 393 5.20 10.93 -34.38
N ARG A 394 5.95 10.12 -33.63
CA ARG A 394 7.42 10.13 -33.49
C ARG A 394 7.98 11.43 -32.90
N MET A 395 8.18 11.45 -31.58
CA MET A 395 9.42 12.04 -31.08
C MET A 395 10.55 11.10 -31.54
N PRO A 396 11.47 11.51 -32.43
CA PRO A 396 12.71 10.77 -32.57
C PRO A 396 13.38 10.82 -31.20
N LEU A 397 13.61 9.65 -30.59
CA LEU A 397 14.63 9.46 -29.57
C LEU A 397 15.99 9.75 -30.24
N ALA A 398 16.26 11.03 -30.49
CA ALA A 398 17.60 11.53 -30.70
C ALA A 398 18.07 12.02 -29.33
N LEU A 399 18.62 11.07 -28.58
CA LEU A 399 19.52 11.33 -27.46
C LEU A 399 20.85 11.90 -27.98
#